data_AF-A0A238WHW1-F1
#
_entry.id   AF-A0A238WHW1-F1
#
_cell.length_a   1.000
_cell.length_b   1.000
_cell.length_c   1.000
_cell.angle_alpha   90.00
_cell.angle_beta   90.00
_cell.angle_gamma   90.00
#
_symmetry.space_group_name_H-M   'P 1'
#
loop_
_entity.id
_entity.type
_entity.pdbx_description
1 polymer ?
#
loop_
_entity_poly.entity_id
_entity_poly.type
_entity_poly.pdbx_seq_one_letter_code
_entity_poly.pdbx_strand_id
1 'polypeptide(L)'
;MKKIFSLLIISLFWFSAHAQNTAEISAETTLPVLQNDNSYELQNSDAEDLPWHGRRFKVTAGAFFPVNNTQIQVGTNNGNHGTEIDLEDDLGFSKSSSSFMGTFEWRISRRSRLGLEFFALNRNSSKTLEKEIDFGEHTYEINTRVSAVFDVQIARIAYGYAFLSKPKYEAGLLIGAHVLFADLSMRVDANQAVLEYKDSFNFTAPLPDIGIWGEFVLGKRFGLYVNANYLAVQIDNIDGRIVSYNLALSYNVHKNFSLTAGYTGLNFKVDTVRERLNGYLKWGYNGPTINAVYAFGNHVKFYKH
;
A
#
# COMPACT_ATOMS: atom_id res chain seq x y z
N MET A 1 -28.81 5.28 35.93
CA MET A 1 -28.25 4.45 37.03
C MET A 1 -27.77 3.12 36.45
N LYS A 2 -26.50 2.75 36.72
CA LYS A 2 -25.80 1.44 36.57
C LYS A 2 -25.80 0.80 35.16
N LYS A 3 -24.74 0.85 34.33
CA LYS A 3 -23.36 0.28 34.36
C LYS A 3 -23.26 -1.26 34.38
N ILE A 4 -22.39 -1.77 33.49
CA ILE A 4 -21.44 -2.94 33.51
C ILE A 4 -21.48 -3.56 32.08
N PHE A 5 -20.50 -3.54 31.16
CA PHE A 5 -19.02 -3.67 31.10
C PHE A 5 -18.47 -5.09 31.26
N SER A 6 -18.08 -5.75 30.15
CA SER A 6 -16.82 -6.53 29.96
C SER A 6 -16.84 -7.27 28.62
N LEU A 7 -15.90 -7.01 27.70
CA LEU A 7 -14.53 -7.56 27.56
C LEU A 7 -14.53 -8.93 26.87
N LEU A 8 -14.20 -8.95 25.57
CA LEU A 8 -13.98 -10.16 24.78
C LEU A 8 -12.47 -10.36 24.62
N ILE A 9 -11.96 -11.40 25.28
CA ILE A 9 -10.55 -11.79 25.32
C ILE A 9 -10.25 -12.74 24.17
N ILE A 10 -9.10 -12.50 23.55
CA ILE A 10 -8.46 -13.22 22.46
C ILE A 10 -8.19 -14.68 22.83
N SER A 11 -8.63 -15.62 22.00
CA SER A 11 -8.30 -17.04 22.07
C SER A 11 -6.95 -17.32 21.40
N LEU A 12 -6.06 -17.98 22.14
CA LEU A 12 -4.82 -18.58 21.66
C LEU A 12 -4.76 -20.01 22.19
N PHE A 13 -4.18 -20.89 21.38
CA PHE A 13 -3.83 -22.30 21.61
C PHE A 13 -4.89 -23.36 21.31
N TRP A 14 -4.65 -24.12 20.25
CA TRP A 14 -4.70 -25.59 20.26
C TRP A 14 -3.74 -26.15 19.22
N PHE A 15 -2.67 -26.78 19.69
CA PHE A 15 -1.98 -27.85 18.96
C PHE A 15 -1.76 -28.99 19.95
N SER A 16 -2.31 -30.15 19.61
CA SER A 16 -2.32 -31.38 20.41
C SER A 16 -0.96 -32.06 20.37
N ALA A 17 -0.40 -32.43 21.52
CA ALA A 17 0.76 -33.31 21.60
C ALA A 17 0.29 -34.77 21.77
N HIS A 18 0.67 -35.65 20.85
CA HIS A 18 0.60 -37.10 21.07
C HIS A 18 1.75 -37.54 21.95
N ALA A 19 1.41 -38.21 23.06
CA ALA A 19 2.34 -38.87 23.96
C ALA A 19 2.71 -40.25 23.42
N GLN A 20 3.99 -40.62 23.49
CA GLN A 20 4.37 -42.03 23.56
C GLN A 20 5.69 -42.25 24.31
N ASN A 21 5.57 -43.17 25.28
CA ASN A 21 6.52 -44.14 25.84
C ASN A 21 7.67 -43.72 26.76
N THR A 22 7.56 -44.26 27.98
CA THR A 22 8.55 -44.38 29.05
C THR A 22 9.74 -45.26 28.65
N ALA A 23 10.95 -44.81 28.98
CA ALA A 23 12.07 -45.66 29.37
C ALA A 23 12.85 -44.95 30.49
N GLU A 24 13.05 -45.66 31.59
CA GLU A 24 13.70 -45.20 32.83
C GLU A 24 15.20 -45.53 32.75
N ILE A 25 16.11 -44.53 32.76
CA ILE A 25 17.56 -44.73 32.95
C ILE A 25 18.19 -43.56 33.75
N SER A 26 18.79 -43.96 34.87
CA SER A 26 19.82 -43.36 35.75
C SER A 26 20.06 -41.84 35.82
N ALA A 27 19.96 -41.34 37.06
CA ALA A 27 20.54 -40.08 37.51
C ALA A 27 22.08 -40.17 37.51
N GLU A 28 22.72 -39.61 36.48
CA GLU A 28 24.04 -38.96 36.54
C GLU A 28 24.44 -38.51 35.13
N THR A 29 23.91 -37.37 34.70
CA THR A 29 24.59 -36.53 33.71
C THR A 29 24.06 -35.11 33.87
N THR A 30 24.91 -34.21 34.34
CA THR A 30 24.66 -32.77 34.37
C THR A 30 24.26 -32.31 32.97
N LEU A 31 22.99 -31.94 32.80
CA LEU A 31 22.53 -31.23 31.62
C LEU A 31 23.39 -29.96 31.48
N PRO A 32 24.03 -29.69 30.33
CA PRO A 32 24.54 -28.35 30.11
C PRO A 32 23.31 -27.45 30.05
N VAL A 33 23.24 -26.48 30.96
CA VAL A 33 22.33 -25.36 30.84
C VAL A 33 22.61 -24.75 29.47
N LEU A 34 21.71 -24.94 28.50
CA LEU A 34 21.68 -24.11 27.31
C LEU A 34 21.32 -22.71 27.78
N GLN A 35 22.37 -21.95 28.08
CA GLN A 35 22.30 -20.54 28.36
C GLN A 35 21.73 -19.88 27.10
N ASN A 36 20.45 -19.53 27.15
CA ASN A 36 19.82 -18.71 26.14
C ASN A 36 20.34 -17.27 26.31
N ASP A 37 21.59 -17.04 25.93
CA ASP A 37 22.28 -15.75 26.07
C ASP A 37 21.73 -14.66 25.11
N ASN A 38 20.77 -15.01 24.25
CA ASN A 38 20.21 -14.10 23.26
C ASN A 38 19.16 -13.12 23.81
N SER A 39 18.64 -13.31 25.03
CA SER A 39 17.62 -12.40 25.60
C SER A 39 18.20 -11.15 26.25
N TYR A 40 19.48 -11.16 26.64
CA TYR A 40 20.10 -10.07 27.42
C TYR A 40 20.87 -9.06 26.57
N GLU A 41 21.42 -9.46 25.42
CA GLU A 41 22.15 -8.52 24.53
C GLU A 41 21.25 -7.52 23.82
N LEU A 42 19.98 -7.88 23.57
CA LEU A 42 19.14 -7.02 22.74
C LEU A 42 18.81 -5.71 23.46
N GLN A 43 18.67 -5.66 24.79
CA GLN A 43 18.20 -4.45 25.50
C GLN A 43 19.17 -3.27 25.48
N ASN A 44 20.46 -3.50 25.21
CA ASN A 44 21.53 -2.50 25.30
C ASN A 44 22.13 -2.07 23.94
N SER A 45 21.48 -2.37 22.82
CA SER A 45 22.00 -1.93 21.51
C SER A 45 21.90 -0.41 21.38
N ASP A 46 23.05 0.26 21.45
CA ASP A 46 23.16 1.70 21.27
C ASP A 46 22.84 2.10 19.82
N ALA A 47 22.54 3.38 19.57
CA ALA A 47 22.28 3.88 18.22
C ALA A 47 23.46 3.67 17.24
N GLU A 48 24.68 3.45 17.76
CA GLU A 48 25.85 3.07 16.97
C GLU A 48 25.77 1.64 16.41
N ASP A 49 25.02 0.75 17.06
CA ASP A 49 24.85 -0.65 16.62
C ASP A 49 23.81 -0.82 15.50
N LEU A 50 22.94 0.17 15.30
CA LEU A 50 21.86 0.13 14.30
C LEU A 50 22.02 1.27 13.27
N PRO A 51 23.02 1.18 12.35
CA PRO A 51 23.37 2.28 11.45
C PRO A 51 22.26 2.69 10.46
N TRP A 52 21.21 1.88 10.32
CA TRP A 52 20.07 2.07 9.44
C TRP A 52 18.82 2.62 10.13
N HIS A 53 18.69 2.43 11.45
CA HIS A 53 17.52 2.84 12.22
C HIS A 53 17.71 4.26 12.78
N GLY A 54 16.62 5.01 12.95
CA GLY A 54 16.67 6.35 13.56
C GLY A 54 17.48 7.43 12.81
N ARG A 55 17.81 7.21 11.54
CA ARG A 55 18.44 8.22 10.68
C ARG A 55 17.49 9.37 10.36
N ARG A 56 18.05 10.57 10.14
CA ARG A 56 17.29 11.78 9.80
C ARG A 56 16.54 11.66 8.47
N PHE A 57 17.12 10.98 7.49
CA PHE A 57 16.54 10.87 6.16
C PHE A 57 16.56 9.42 5.70
N LYS A 58 15.52 9.00 4.96
CA LYS A 58 15.50 7.73 4.25
C LYS A 58 14.96 7.97 2.83
N VAL A 59 15.64 7.43 1.84
CA VAL A 59 15.14 7.36 0.46
C VAL A 59 14.90 5.89 0.13
N THR A 60 13.73 5.60 -0.43
CA THR A 60 13.36 4.27 -0.89
C THR A 60 13.04 4.34 -2.37
N ALA A 61 13.52 3.37 -3.14
CA ALA A 61 13.16 3.21 -4.54
C ALA A 61 13.07 1.72 -4.86
N GLY A 62 12.10 1.33 -5.68
CA GLY A 62 11.94 -0.08 -6.00
C GLY A 62 10.80 -0.40 -6.94
N ALA A 63 10.64 -1.71 -7.14
CA ALA A 63 9.64 -2.28 -8.00
C ALA A 63 8.43 -2.74 -7.19
N PHE A 64 7.26 -2.56 -7.78
CA PHE A 64 5.99 -3.02 -7.26
C PHE A 64 5.29 -3.87 -8.30
N PHE A 65 4.72 -4.99 -7.88
CA PHE A 65 4.00 -5.92 -8.76
C PHE A 65 2.51 -5.99 -8.37
N PRO A 66 1.72 -4.94 -8.65
CA PRO A 66 0.31 -4.92 -8.30
C PRO A 66 -0.50 -5.95 -9.09
N VAL A 67 -1.40 -6.63 -8.39
CA VAL A 67 -2.60 -7.24 -8.96
C VAL A 67 -3.72 -6.21 -8.85
N ASN A 68 -4.26 -5.81 -9.98
CA ASN A 68 -5.24 -4.74 -10.11
C ASN A 68 -6.64 -5.30 -10.35
N ASN A 69 -7.62 -4.55 -9.87
CA ASN A 69 -9.02 -4.70 -10.21
C ASN A 69 -9.58 -3.29 -10.42
N THR A 70 -10.01 -2.98 -11.64
CA THR A 70 -10.45 -1.65 -12.03
C THR A 70 -11.82 -1.71 -12.70
N GLN A 71 -12.77 -0.98 -12.12
CA GLN A 71 -14.12 -0.79 -12.64
C GLN A 71 -14.35 0.70 -12.87
N ILE A 72 -14.76 1.04 -14.09
CA ILE A 72 -15.00 2.41 -14.54
C ILE A 72 -16.35 2.48 -15.23
N GLN A 73 -17.09 3.55 -14.95
CA GLN A 73 -18.27 3.93 -15.73
C GLN A 73 -18.14 5.38 -16.13
N VAL A 74 -18.33 5.68 -17.42
CA VAL A 74 -18.27 7.05 -17.97
C VAL A 74 -19.55 7.33 -18.75
N GLY A 75 -20.44 8.12 -18.17
CA GLY A 75 -21.65 8.59 -18.84
C GLY A 75 -21.45 9.76 -19.80
N THR A 76 -22.53 10.12 -20.48
CA THR A 76 -22.56 11.22 -21.46
C THR A 76 -22.66 12.58 -20.75
N ASN A 77 -22.35 13.66 -21.47
CA ASN A 77 -22.53 15.04 -20.99
C ASN A 77 -24.01 15.41 -20.76
N ASN A 78 -24.96 14.62 -21.29
CA ASN A 78 -26.39 14.87 -21.21
C ASN A 78 -27.10 14.21 -20.02
N GLY A 79 -26.37 13.55 -19.12
CA GLY A 79 -26.99 12.89 -17.94
C GLY A 79 -27.11 11.38 -18.04
N ASN A 80 -26.83 10.77 -19.19
CA ASN A 80 -27.01 9.33 -19.36
C ASN A 80 -25.85 8.56 -18.75
N HIS A 81 -26.16 7.49 -18.04
CA HIS A 81 -25.16 6.54 -17.55
C HIS A 81 -24.53 5.78 -18.73
N GLY A 82 -23.22 5.66 -18.70
CA GLY A 82 -22.49 4.81 -19.65
C GLY A 82 -22.48 3.36 -19.21
N THR A 83 -21.78 2.53 -19.96
CA THR A 83 -21.60 1.11 -19.62
C THR A 83 -20.64 0.98 -18.43
N GLU A 84 -20.91 0.05 -17.52
CA GLU A 84 -19.92 -0.36 -16.52
C GLU A 84 -18.87 -1.25 -17.19
N ILE A 85 -17.62 -0.83 -17.10
CA ILE A 85 -16.48 -1.44 -17.78
C ILE A 85 -15.52 -1.97 -16.71
N ASP A 86 -15.34 -3.28 -16.69
CA ASP A 86 -14.22 -3.93 -16.02
C ASP A 86 -13.02 -3.93 -16.97
N LEU A 87 -11.94 -3.22 -16.61
CA LEU A 87 -10.81 -3.07 -17.53
C LEU A 87 -10.17 -4.41 -17.84
N GLU A 88 -10.09 -5.31 -16.86
CA GLU A 88 -9.42 -6.58 -17.04
C GLU A 88 -10.28 -7.56 -17.84
N ASP A 89 -11.56 -7.65 -17.54
CA ASP A 89 -12.46 -8.63 -18.16
C ASP A 89 -13.05 -8.10 -19.49
N ASP A 90 -13.48 -6.83 -19.57
CA ASP A 90 -14.11 -6.26 -20.78
C ASP A 90 -13.10 -5.72 -21.80
N LEU A 91 -12.03 -5.07 -21.33
CA LEU A 91 -11.01 -4.45 -22.19
C LEU A 91 -9.71 -5.27 -22.29
N GLY A 92 -9.60 -6.40 -21.57
CA GLY A 92 -8.49 -7.34 -21.67
C GLY A 92 -7.20 -6.91 -20.97
N PHE A 93 -7.25 -5.94 -20.06
CA PHE A 93 -6.07 -5.54 -19.31
C PHE A 93 -5.53 -6.69 -18.45
N SER A 94 -4.20 -6.81 -18.38
CA SER A 94 -3.57 -7.78 -17.48
C SER A 94 -3.81 -7.41 -16.02
N LYS A 95 -4.36 -8.34 -15.21
CA LYS A 95 -4.55 -8.17 -13.75
C LYS A 95 -3.21 -7.88 -13.06
N SER A 96 -2.15 -8.60 -13.39
CA SER A 96 -0.80 -8.33 -12.88
C SER A 96 -0.10 -7.26 -13.71
N SER A 97 0.57 -6.31 -13.07
CA SER A 97 1.40 -5.29 -13.71
C SER A 97 2.70 -5.10 -12.93
N SER A 98 3.65 -4.39 -13.52
CA SER A 98 4.88 -3.95 -12.84
C SER A 98 4.95 -2.43 -12.86
N SER A 99 5.37 -1.85 -11.75
CA SER A 99 5.43 -0.41 -11.56
C SER A 99 6.65 -0.04 -10.72
N PHE A 100 7.04 1.23 -10.79
CA PHE A 100 8.06 1.82 -9.96
C PHE A 100 7.43 2.64 -8.84
N MET A 101 8.03 2.57 -7.65
CA MET A 101 7.67 3.44 -6.53
C MET A 101 8.91 4.07 -5.91
N GLY A 102 8.72 5.28 -5.37
CA GLY A 102 9.75 6.01 -4.65
C GLY A 102 9.18 6.69 -3.41
N THR A 103 9.94 6.68 -2.32
CA THR A 103 9.58 7.40 -1.11
C THR A 103 10.76 8.17 -0.53
N PHE A 104 10.44 9.27 0.16
CA PHE A 104 11.37 10.05 0.93
C PHE A 104 10.79 10.27 2.33
N GLU A 105 11.51 9.84 3.36
CA GLU A 105 11.17 10.09 4.76
C GLU A 105 12.16 11.08 5.36
N TRP A 106 11.63 12.11 5.99
CA TRP A 106 12.37 13.03 6.83
C TRP A 106 11.90 12.91 8.28
N ARG A 107 12.79 12.42 9.14
CA ARG A 107 12.63 12.43 10.59
C ARG A 107 13.03 13.79 11.15
N ILE A 108 12.03 14.65 11.33
CA ILE A 108 12.16 16.03 11.85
C ILE A 108 12.66 16.01 13.29
N SER A 109 12.07 15.14 14.12
CA SER A 109 12.38 15.01 15.54
C SER A 109 12.35 13.54 15.95
N ARG A 110 12.58 13.25 17.24
CA ARG A 110 12.41 11.87 17.77
C ARG A 110 11.04 11.29 17.44
N ARG A 111 9.99 12.12 17.50
CA ARG A 111 8.60 11.67 17.36
C ARG A 111 7.94 12.12 16.05
N SER A 112 8.50 13.09 15.36
CA SER A 112 7.89 13.69 14.18
C SER A 112 8.60 13.23 12.92
N ARG A 113 7.83 12.73 11.96
CA ARG A 113 8.31 12.34 10.64
C ARG A 113 7.41 12.91 9.55
N LEU A 114 8.01 13.24 8.42
CA LEU A 114 7.34 13.64 7.20
C LEU A 114 7.71 12.65 6.10
N GLY A 115 6.72 12.10 5.42
CA GLY A 115 6.88 11.18 4.30
C GLY A 115 6.35 11.81 3.03
N LEU A 116 7.09 11.60 1.94
CA LEU A 116 6.65 11.83 0.57
C LEU A 116 6.67 10.48 -0.15
N GLU A 117 5.62 10.15 -0.88
CA GLU A 117 5.51 8.91 -1.64
C GLU A 117 5.05 9.24 -3.06
N PHE A 118 5.64 8.56 -4.04
CA PHE A 118 5.27 8.67 -5.44
C PHE A 118 5.16 7.27 -6.05
N PHE A 119 4.07 7.06 -6.77
CA PHE A 119 3.76 5.81 -7.47
C PHE A 119 3.19 6.14 -8.84
N ALA A 120 3.65 5.41 -9.86
CA ALA A 120 3.16 5.57 -11.22
C ALA A 120 2.98 4.20 -11.90
N LEU A 121 1.81 3.97 -12.47
CA LEU A 121 1.42 2.74 -13.13
C LEU A 121 0.85 3.06 -14.50
N ASN A 122 1.44 2.51 -15.55
CA ASN A 122 0.96 2.67 -16.92
C ASN A 122 0.60 1.28 -17.44
N ARG A 123 -0.63 1.12 -17.93
CA ARG A 123 -1.16 -0.14 -18.43
C ARG A 123 -1.76 0.07 -19.80
N ASN A 124 -1.67 -0.92 -20.66
CA ASN A 124 -2.33 -0.90 -21.97
C ASN A 124 -2.89 -2.28 -22.30
N SER A 125 -3.85 -2.29 -23.22
CA SER A 125 -4.48 -3.50 -23.75
C SER A 125 -5.00 -3.25 -25.16
N SER A 126 -5.16 -4.34 -25.92
CA SER A 126 -5.93 -4.36 -27.17
C SER A 126 -6.81 -5.60 -27.17
N LYS A 127 -8.12 -5.42 -27.26
CA LYS A 127 -9.11 -6.51 -27.23
C LYS A 127 -10.23 -6.27 -28.24
N THR A 128 -10.74 -7.36 -28.82
CA THR A 128 -12.00 -7.33 -29.58
C THR A 128 -13.16 -7.41 -28.61
N LEU A 129 -14.06 -6.43 -28.66
CA LEU A 129 -15.15 -6.31 -27.71
C LEU A 129 -16.16 -7.46 -27.84
N GLU A 130 -16.54 -8.04 -26.71
CA GLU A 130 -17.55 -9.10 -26.60
C GLU A 130 -18.95 -8.55 -26.26
N LYS A 131 -19.03 -7.24 -25.97
CA LYS A 131 -20.26 -6.50 -25.70
C LYS A 131 -20.11 -5.07 -26.24
N GLU A 132 -21.24 -4.41 -26.42
CA GLU A 132 -21.27 -2.97 -26.69
C GLU A 132 -20.83 -2.19 -25.44
N ILE A 133 -20.03 -1.14 -25.64
CA ILE A 133 -19.53 -0.29 -24.56
C ILE A 133 -19.83 1.17 -24.88
N ASP A 134 -20.74 1.76 -24.10
CA ASP A 134 -20.94 3.21 -24.08
C ASP A 134 -19.88 3.87 -23.21
N PHE A 135 -19.01 4.67 -23.83
CA PHE A 135 -17.94 5.39 -23.15
C PHE A 135 -17.90 6.85 -23.60
N GLY A 136 -18.33 7.75 -22.71
CA GLY A 136 -18.44 9.17 -23.04
C GLY A 136 -19.54 9.42 -24.06
N GLU A 137 -19.22 10.03 -25.19
CA GLU A 137 -20.18 10.33 -26.28
C GLU A 137 -20.22 9.27 -27.39
N HIS A 138 -19.35 8.26 -27.31
CA HIS A 138 -19.25 7.22 -28.34
C HIS A 138 -19.68 5.85 -27.80
N THR A 139 -20.32 5.10 -28.69
CA THR A 139 -20.67 3.70 -28.48
C THR A 139 -19.68 2.84 -29.27
N TYR A 140 -18.93 2.02 -28.56
CA TYR A 140 -18.01 1.04 -29.13
C TYR A 140 -18.78 -0.26 -29.38
N GLU A 141 -19.06 -0.56 -30.65
CA GLU A 141 -19.88 -1.71 -31.04
C GLU A 141 -19.18 -3.04 -30.74
N ILE A 142 -19.99 -4.07 -30.48
CA ILE A 142 -19.52 -5.46 -30.36
C ILE A 142 -18.71 -5.90 -31.60
N ASN A 143 -17.70 -6.74 -31.39
CA ASN A 143 -16.73 -7.18 -32.40
C ASN A 143 -15.78 -6.09 -32.95
N THR A 144 -15.84 -4.87 -32.41
CA THR A 144 -14.84 -3.84 -32.72
C THR A 144 -13.54 -4.14 -31.98
N ARG A 145 -12.40 -3.97 -32.65
CA ARG A 145 -11.08 -4.04 -31.99
C ARG A 145 -10.77 -2.68 -31.37
N VAL A 146 -10.51 -2.67 -30.07
CA VAL A 146 -10.22 -1.46 -29.31
C VAL A 146 -8.87 -1.58 -28.62
N SER A 147 -8.07 -0.52 -28.72
CA SER A 147 -6.87 -0.31 -27.93
C SER A 147 -7.18 0.67 -26.80
N ALA A 148 -6.79 0.31 -25.57
CA ALA A 148 -7.02 1.11 -24.38
C ALA A 148 -5.73 1.31 -23.59
N VAL A 149 -5.58 2.49 -22.99
CA VAL A 149 -4.44 2.88 -22.14
C VAL A 149 -4.99 3.43 -20.84
N PHE A 150 -4.48 2.95 -19.71
CA PHE A 150 -4.87 3.38 -18.37
C PHE A 150 -3.62 3.74 -17.57
N ASP A 151 -3.47 5.03 -17.29
CA ASP A 151 -2.35 5.60 -16.57
C ASP A 151 -2.82 6.12 -15.21
N VAL A 152 -2.11 5.75 -14.15
CA VAL A 152 -2.40 6.13 -12.78
C VAL A 152 -1.16 6.64 -12.08
N GLN A 153 -1.27 7.80 -11.45
CA GLN A 153 -0.22 8.38 -10.64
C GLN A 153 -0.78 8.75 -9.26
N ILE A 154 -0.02 8.42 -8.22
CA ILE A 154 -0.33 8.80 -6.84
C ILE A 154 0.86 9.56 -6.28
N ALA A 155 0.60 10.78 -5.84
CA ALA A 155 1.54 11.55 -5.03
C ALA A 155 0.97 11.69 -3.63
N ARG A 156 1.81 11.48 -2.61
CA ARG A 156 1.40 11.56 -1.20
C ARG A 156 2.35 12.42 -0.39
N ILE A 157 1.78 13.20 0.52
CA ILE A 157 2.48 13.77 1.67
C ILE A 157 1.84 13.28 2.97
N ALA A 158 2.65 12.88 3.95
CA ALA A 158 2.16 12.37 5.23
C ALA A 158 3.00 12.86 6.40
N TYR A 159 2.35 13.32 7.47
CA TYR A 159 2.96 13.61 8.75
C TYR A 159 2.66 12.50 9.75
N GLY A 160 3.69 11.92 10.33
CA GLY A 160 3.60 10.90 11.37
C GLY A 160 4.03 11.45 12.73
N TYR A 161 3.26 11.15 13.76
CA TYR A 161 3.61 11.41 15.16
C TYR A 161 3.71 10.09 15.95
N ALA A 162 4.90 9.78 16.46
CA ALA A 162 5.17 8.64 17.31
C ALA A 162 4.76 8.93 18.76
N PHE A 163 3.66 8.33 19.23
CA PHE A 163 3.31 8.35 20.65
C PHE A 163 4.24 7.42 21.45
N LEU A 164 4.72 6.36 20.82
CA LEU A 164 5.71 5.43 21.33
C LEU A 164 6.97 5.53 20.49
N SER A 165 8.10 5.89 21.12
CA SER A 165 9.38 5.99 20.42
C SER A 165 10.47 5.48 21.35
N LYS A 166 10.91 4.26 21.07
CA LYS A 166 11.96 3.51 21.78
C LYS A 166 12.96 2.99 20.74
N PRO A 167 14.21 2.71 21.11
CA PRO A 167 15.24 2.28 20.16
C PRO A 167 14.90 1.03 19.33
N LYS A 168 14.01 0.16 19.84
CA LYS A 168 13.60 -1.07 19.17
C LYS A 168 12.22 -1.03 18.55
N TYR A 169 11.36 -0.14 18.99
CA TYR A 169 10.00 -0.11 18.53
C TYR A 169 9.46 1.31 18.59
N GLU A 170 8.79 1.67 17.51
CA GLU A 170 8.10 2.93 17.38
C GLU A 170 6.69 2.64 16.90
N ALA A 171 5.74 3.38 17.45
CA ALA A 171 4.37 3.33 17.00
C ALA A 171 3.77 4.72 17.07
N GLY A 172 2.92 5.02 16.10
CA GLY A 172 2.40 6.35 15.93
C GLY A 172 1.11 6.41 15.16
N LEU A 173 0.58 7.63 15.13
CA LEU A 173 -0.47 8.03 14.22
C LEU A 173 0.16 8.69 13.01
N LEU A 174 -0.59 8.68 11.92
CA LEU A 174 -0.26 9.34 10.68
C LEU A 174 -1.47 10.14 10.22
N ILE A 175 -1.23 11.32 9.68
CA ILE A 175 -2.18 12.07 8.89
C ILE A 175 -1.49 12.43 7.57
N GLY A 176 -2.16 12.20 6.45
CA GLY A 176 -1.61 12.47 5.14
C GLY A 176 -2.65 12.98 4.16
N ALA A 177 -2.18 13.27 2.96
CA ALA A 177 -3.00 13.57 1.80
C ALA A 177 -2.36 12.94 0.58
N HIS A 178 -3.19 12.23 -0.20
CA HIS A 178 -2.85 11.72 -1.51
C HIS A 178 -3.53 12.57 -2.57
N VAL A 179 -2.91 12.67 -3.73
CA VAL A 179 -3.58 13.12 -4.94
C VAL A 179 -3.47 11.98 -5.94
N LEU A 180 -4.63 11.46 -6.34
CA LEU A 180 -4.76 10.46 -7.40
C LEU A 180 -5.00 11.19 -8.71
N PHE A 181 -4.20 10.87 -9.71
CA PHE A 181 -4.42 11.22 -11.11
C PHE A 181 -4.64 9.92 -11.87
N ALA A 182 -5.76 9.81 -12.57
CA ALA A 182 -6.10 8.64 -13.37
C ALA A 182 -6.62 9.08 -14.73
N ASP A 183 -6.02 8.52 -15.79
CA ASP A 183 -6.36 8.83 -17.17
C ASP A 183 -6.63 7.52 -17.92
N LEU A 184 -7.84 7.37 -18.45
CA LEU A 184 -8.23 6.25 -19.32
C LEU A 184 -8.44 6.77 -20.73
N SER A 185 -7.78 6.17 -21.72
CA SER A 185 -8.02 6.45 -23.14
C SER A 185 -8.44 5.19 -23.88
N MET A 186 -9.43 5.31 -24.75
CA MET A 186 -9.89 4.24 -25.66
C MET A 186 -9.80 4.71 -27.10
N ARG A 187 -9.46 3.81 -28.01
CA ARG A 187 -9.34 4.07 -29.44
C ARG A 187 -9.72 2.84 -30.25
N VAL A 188 -10.48 3.03 -31.34
CA VAL A 188 -10.76 1.95 -32.30
C VAL A 188 -9.55 1.68 -33.20
N ASP A 189 -9.18 0.40 -33.31
CA ASP A 189 -8.17 -0.07 -34.26
C ASP A 189 -8.83 -0.37 -35.61
N ALA A 190 -9.00 0.65 -36.46
CA ALA A 190 -9.54 0.50 -37.81
C ALA A 190 -8.44 0.56 -38.88
N ASN A 191 -8.55 -0.30 -39.92
CA ASN A 191 -7.65 -0.28 -41.08
C ASN A 191 -7.90 0.92 -42.03
N GLN A 192 -9.00 1.67 -41.83
CA GLN A 192 -9.33 2.87 -42.60
C GLN A 192 -9.49 4.06 -41.64
N ALA A 193 -8.79 5.16 -41.94
CA ALA A 193 -8.72 6.37 -41.11
C ALA A 193 -10.07 7.07 -40.83
N VAL A 194 -11.15 6.66 -41.52
CA VAL A 194 -12.49 7.26 -41.41
C VAL A 194 -13.27 6.77 -40.18
N LEU A 195 -12.79 5.73 -39.48
CA LEU A 195 -13.44 5.14 -38.29
C LEU A 195 -12.59 5.26 -37.01
N GLU A 196 -11.50 6.04 -37.04
CA GLU A 196 -10.65 6.22 -35.86
C GLU A 196 -11.23 7.33 -34.96
N TYR A 197 -11.91 6.93 -33.89
CA TYR A 197 -12.26 7.81 -32.78
C TYR A 197 -11.46 7.44 -31.53
N LYS A 198 -11.18 8.46 -30.72
CA LYS A 198 -10.43 8.36 -29.47
C LYS A 198 -11.19 9.14 -28.40
N ASP A 199 -11.50 8.47 -27.31
CA ASP A 199 -12.06 9.09 -26.12
C ASP A 199 -11.07 9.02 -24.96
N SER A 200 -11.09 10.02 -24.10
CA SER A 200 -10.30 10.06 -22.87
C SER A 200 -11.14 10.52 -21.69
N PHE A 201 -10.96 9.84 -20.56
CA PHE A 201 -11.55 10.19 -19.29
C PHE A 201 -10.45 10.42 -18.26
N ASN A 202 -10.44 11.63 -17.70
CA ASN A 202 -9.44 12.05 -16.73
C ASN A 202 -10.12 12.32 -15.40
N PHE A 203 -9.51 11.84 -14.33
CA PHE A 203 -10.03 11.98 -12.98
C PHE A 203 -8.90 12.38 -12.02
N THR A 204 -9.19 13.38 -11.18
CA THR A 204 -8.27 13.80 -10.12
C THR A 204 -9.03 13.89 -8.81
N ALA A 205 -8.52 13.20 -7.79
CA ALA A 205 -9.10 13.22 -6.45
C ALA A 205 -8.03 13.53 -5.39
N PRO A 206 -8.20 14.61 -4.60
CA PRO A 206 -7.48 14.80 -3.37
C PRO A 206 -8.10 13.94 -2.26
N LEU A 207 -7.26 13.22 -1.53
CA LEU A 207 -7.66 12.15 -0.63
C LEU A 207 -6.84 12.27 0.66
N PRO A 208 -7.28 13.09 1.64
CA PRO A 208 -6.67 13.09 2.97
C PRO A 208 -6.70 11.68 3.56
N ASP A 209 -5.83 11.28 4.46
CA ASP A 209 -5.96 10.01 5.16
C ASP A 209 -5.44 10.08 6.59
N ILE A 210 -5.95 9.19 7.43
CA ILE A 210 -5.42 8.98 8.77
C ILE A 210 -5.04 7.53 8.93
N GLY A 211 -4.03 7.25 9.74
CA GLY A 211 -3.54 5.89 9.88
C GLY A 211 -2.76 5.66 11.15
N ILE A 212 -2.43 4.41 11.34
CA ILE A 212 -1.52 3.93 12.37
C ILE A 212 -0.31 3.32 11.69
N TRP A 213 0.83 3.38 12.36
CA TRP A 213 2.06 2.77 11.88
C TRP A 213 2.87 2.22 13.04
N GLY A 214 3.70 1.22 12.73
CA GLY A 214 4.67 0.63 13.63
C GLY A 214 5.97 0.29 12.91
N GLU A 215 7.09 0.56 13.56
CA GLU A 215 8.43 0.12 13.14
C GLU A 215 9.03 -0.71 14.29
N PHE A 216 9.52 -1.91 14.00
CA PHE A 216 10.10 -2.83 14.98
C PHE A 216 11.47 -3.31 14.52
N VAL A 217 12.47 -3.22 15.39
CA VAL A 217 13.79 -3.80 15.20
C VAL A 217 13.73 -5.25 15.69
N LEU A 218 13.73 -6.19 14.75
CA LEU A 218 13.67 -7.63 15.06
C LEU A 218 15.04 -8.22 15.38
N GLY A 219 16.12 -7.57 14.91
CA GLY A 219 17.51 -7.93 15.20
C GLY A 219 18.48 -6.88 14.67
N LYS A 220 19.79 -7.10 14.83
CA LYS A 220 20.84 -6.12 14.44
C LYS A 220 20.73 -5.64 12.98
N ARG A 221 20.22 -6.49 12.09
CA ARG A 221 20.05 -6.22 10.65
C ARG A 221 18.62 -6.31 10.15
N PHE A 222 17.63 -6.61 11.00
CA PHE A 222 16.26 -6.84 10.55
C PHE A 222 15.31 -5.81 11.15
N GLY A 223 14.49 -5.22 10.29
CA GLY A 223 13.43 -4.29 10.66
C GLY A 223 12.10 -4.71 10.06
N LEU A 224 11.03 -4.52 10.81
CA LEU A 224 9.65 -4.73 10.35
C LEU A 224 8.93 -3.39 10.37
N TYR A 225 8.26 -3.07 9.27
CA TYR A 225 7.39 -1.92 9.16
C TYR A 225 5.97 -2.37 8.85
N VAL A 226 5.01 -1.74 9.51
CA VAL A 226 3.59 -1.97 9.29
C VAL A 226 2.89 -0.61 9.27
N ASN A 227 2.00 -0.41 8.30
CA ASN A 227 1.01 0.66 8.40
C ASN A 227 -0.37 0.19 7.95
N ALA A 228 -1.38 0.90 8.45
CA ALA A 228 -2.75 0.80 7.98
C ALA A 228 -3.36 2.18 8.02
N ASN A 229 -3.98 2.58 6.91
CA ASN A 229 -4.62 3.88 6.80
C ASN A 229 -6.06 3.69 6.38
N TYR A 230 -6.88 4.62 6.84
CA TYR A 230 -8.29 4.67 6.59
C TYR A 230 -8.68 6.10 6.24
N LEU A 231 -9.52 6.21 5.23
CA LEU A 231 -10.20 7.43 4.88
C LEU A 231 -11.66 7.14 4.59
N ALA A 232 -12.52 7.98 5.17
CA ALA A 232 -13.85 8.24 4.65
C ALA A 232 -13.93 9.76 4.41
N VAL A 233 -14.14 10.17 3.16
CA VAL A 233 -14.33 11.56 2.78
C VAL A 233 -15.72 11.71 2.22
N GLN A 234 -16.43 12.70 2.75
CA GLN A 234 -17.63 13.26 2.15
C GLN A 234 -17.34 14.73 1.89
N ILE A 235 -17.07 15.09 0.63
CA ILE A 235 -16.94 16.49 0.20
C ILE A 235 -18.00 16.73 -0.86
N ASP A 236 -18.95 17.61 -0.55
CA ASP A 236 -20.09 17.93 -1.41
C ASP A 236 -20.85 16.67 -1.88
N ASN A 237 -20.73 16.31 -3.16
CA ASN A 237 -21.38 15.17 -3.81
C ASN A 237 -20.40 14.02 -4.13
N ILE A 238 -19.23 13.98 -3.47
CA ILE A 238 -18.22 12.93 -3.65
C ILE A 238 -18.12 12.13 -2.34
N ASP A 239 -18.52 10.86 -2.41
CA ASP A 239 -18.28 9.89 -1.34
C ASP A 239 -17.08 9.02 -1.73
N GLY A 240 -16.02 9.11 -0.93
CA GLY A 240 -14.76 8.43 -1.16
C GLY A 240 -14.35 7.61 0.05
N ARG A 241 -14.10 6.32 -0.15
CA ARG A 241 -13.55 5.44 0.88
C ARG A 241 -12.22 4.84 0.43
N ILE A 242 -11.22 4.94 1.31
CA ILE A 242 -9.91 4.34 1.11
C ILE A 242 -9.55 3.48 2.30
N VAL A 243 -9.08 2.28 2.00
CA VAL A 243 -8.38 1.43 2.95
C VAL A 243 -7.05 1.05 2.33
N SER A 244 -5.96 1.37 3.02
CA SER A 244 -4.63 0.96 2.60
C SER A 244 -3.87 0.29 3.74
N TYR A 245 -2.95 -0.58 3.39
CA TYR A 245 -2.10 -1.30 4.32
C TYR A 245 -0.75 -1.62 3.68
N ASN A 246 0.29 -1.65 4.50
CA ASN A 246 1.64 -2.06 4.11
C ASN A 246 2.24 -2.92 5.21
N LEU A 247 2.89 -4.00 4.80
CA LEU A 247 3.73 -4.85 5.62
C LEU A 247 5.07 -4.99 4.91
N ALA A 248 6.17 -4.61 5.57
CA ALA A 248 7.48 -4.64 4.94
C ALA A 248 8.56 -5.15 5.89
N LEU A 249 9.33 -6.12 5.44
CA LEU A 249 10.50 -6.64 6.12
C LEU A 249 11.76 -6.08 5.45
N SER A 250 12.62 -5.45 6.24
CA SER A 250 13.86 -4.83 5.80
C SER A 250 15.05 -5.60 6.34
N TYR A 251 16.03 -5.85 5.48
CA TYR A 251 17.32 -6.42 5.80
C TYR A 251 18.43 -5.41 5.51
N ASN A 252 19.17 -5.03 6.54
CA ASN A 252 20.32 -4.16 6.41
C ASN A 252 21.51 -4.93 5.85
N VAL A 253 21.88 -4.59 4.61
CA VAL A 253 22.98 -5.24 3.89
C VAL A 253 24.30 -4.61 4.33
N HIS A 254 24.36 -3.28 4.36
CA HIS A 254 25.59 -2.57 4.71
C HIS A 254 25.30 -1.18 5.28
N LYS A 255 25.60 -0.97 6.57
CA LYS A 255 25.50 0.32 7.27
C LYS A 255 24.16 1.02 7.01
N ASN A 256 24.14 1.92 6.04
CA ASN A 256 23.05 2.81 5.66
C ASN A 256 22.15 2.23 4.56
N PHE A 257 22.53 1.12 3.95
CA PHE A 257 21.86 0.49 2.82
C PHE A 257 21.13 -0.78 3.26
N SER A 258 19.83 -0.83 2.96
CA SER A 258 18.95 -1.95 3.28
C SER A 258 18.14 -2.37 2.06
N LEU A 259 17.79 -3.64 2.00
CA LEU A 259 16.83 -4.18 1.04
C LEU A 259 15.55 -4.49 1.77
N THR A 260 14.42 -4.18 1.15
CA THR A 260 13.10 -4.35 1.76
C THR A 260 12.21 -5.15 0.84
N ALA A 261 11.63 -6.22 1.36
CA ALA A 261 10.56 -6.95 0.71
C ALA A 261 9.26 -6.65 1.46
N GLY A 262 8.18 -6.35 0.75
CA GLY A 262 6.92 -6.01 1.37
C GLY A 262 5.71 -6.51 0.60
N TYR A 263 4.56 -6.30 1.20
CA TYR A 263 3.26 -6.52 0.61
C TYR A 263 2.38 -5.32 0.95
N THR A 264 1.82 -4.70 -0.07
CA THR A 264 1.04 -3.47 0.06
C THR A 264 -0.28 -3.61 -0.66
N GLY A 265 -1.30 -2.94 -0.15
CA GLY A 265 -2.61 -2.91 -0.79
C GLY A 265 -3.32 -1.60 -0.56
N LEU A 266 -4.14 -1.23 -1.54
CA LEU A 266 -4.97 -0.05 -1.54
C LEU A 266 -6.29 -0.41 -2.22
N ASN A 267 -7.38 -0.14 -1.53
CA ASN A 267 -8.72 -0.21 -2.10
C ASN A 267 -9.30 1.19 -2.10
N PHE A 268 -9.62 1.67 -3.28
CA PHE A 268 -10.17 2.99 -3.54
C PHE A 268 -11.54 2.85 -4.19
N LYS A 269 -12.54 3.45 -3.56
CA LYS A 269 -13.86 3.61 -4.16
C LYS A 269 -14.20 5.09 -4.11
N VAL A 270 -14.44 5.69 -5.26
CA VAL A 270 -15.02 7.03 -5.36
C VAL A 270 -16.25 7.01 -6.25
N ASP A 271 -17.35 7.40 -5.64
CA ASP A 271 -18.62 7.67 -6.30
C ASP A 271 -18.71 9.18 -6.51
N THR A 272 -18.69 9.64 -7.77
CA THR A 272 -18.83 11.07 -8.09
C THR A 272 -20.20 11.33 -8.69
N VAL A 273 -21.01 12.17 -8.05
CA VAL A 273 -22.22 12.74 -8.64
C VAL A 273 -21.95 14.22 -8.91
N ARG A 274 -21.24 14.55 -9.99
CA ARG A 274 -21.15 15.95 -10.47
C ARG A 274 -22.12 16.14 -11.61
N GLU A 275 -22.69 17.35 -11.70
CA GLU A 275 -23.54 17.83 -12.82
C GLU A 275 -22.86 17.77 -14.21
N ARG A 276 -21.60 17.32 -14.29
CA ARG A 276 -20.81 17.12 -15.53
C ARG A 276 -20.08 15.78 -15.61
N LEU A 277 -20.15 14.92 -14.59
CA LEU A 277 -19.50 13.60 -14.57
C LEU A 277 -20.52 12.58 -14.07
N ASN A 278 -21.22 11.92 -15.01
CA ASN A 278 -22.12 10.80 -14.72
C ASN A 278 -21.30 9.50 -14.67
N GLY A 279 -20.42 9.35 -13.69
CA GLY A 279 -19.50 8.21 -13.65
C GLY A 279 -18.89 7.94 -12.30
N TYR A 280 -18.41 6.72 -12.11
CA TYR A 280 -17.70 6.30 -10.91
C TYR A 280 -16.42 5.56 -11.26
N LEU A 281 -15.44 5.64 -10.35
CA LEU A 281 -14.16 4.93 -10.44
C LEU A 281 -13.99 4.09 -9.18
N LYS A 282 -13.90 2.78 -9.37
CA LYS A 282 -13.54 1.84 -8.32
C LYS A 282 -12.25 1.14 -8.75
N TRP A 283 -11.21 1.33 -7.96
CA TRP A 283 -9.90 0.80 -8.27
C TRP A 283 -9.26 0.23 -7.01
N GLY A 284 -8.75 -1.00 -7.12
CA GLY A 284 -7.99 -1.64 -6.06
C GLY A 284 -6.72 -2.26 -6.60
N TYR A 285 -5.69 -2.24 -5.78
CA TYR A 285 -4.51 -3.06 -6.00
C TYR A 285 -4.03 -3.72 -4.71
N ASN A 286 -3.35 -4.85 -4.88
CA ASN A 286 -2.51 -5.43 -3.85
C ASN A 286 -1.35 -6.18 -4.49
N GLY A 287 -0.20 -6.24 -3.82
CA GLY A 287 0.89 -7.04 -4.34
C GLY A 287 2.20 -6.89 -3.57
N PRO A 288 3.21 -7.69 -3.97
CA PRO A 288 4.52 -7.64 -3.37
C PRO A 288 5.36 -6.47 -3.89
N THR A 289 6.21 -5.94 -3.02
CA THR A 289 7.18 -4.88 -3.32
C THR A 289 8.60 -5.35 -3.03
N ILE A 290 9.55 -4.89 -3.82
CA ILE A 290 10.99 -5.08 -3.57
C ILE A 290 11.66 -3.73 -3.74
N ASN A 291 12.30 -3.26 -2.68
CA ASN A 291 12.86 -1.91 -2.61
C ASN A 291 14.28 -1.90 -2.07
N ALA A 292 15.05 -0.92 -2.52
CA ALA A 292 16.30 -0.52 -1.90
C ALA A 292 16.06 0.73 -1.06
N VAL A 293 16.63 0.74 0.15
CA VAL A 293 16.51 1.84 1.10
C VAL A 293 17.91 2.36 1.43
N TYR A 294 18.10 3.66 1.30
CA TYR A 294 19.29 4.35 1.77
C TYR A 294 18.92 5.35 2.86
N ALA A 295 19.39 5.10 4.08
CA ALA A 295 19.16 5.93 5.25
C ALA A 295 20.39 6.81 5.51
N PHE A 296 20.25 8.11 5.75
CA PHE A 296 21.40 9.01 5.90
C PHE A 296 21.13 10.19 6.84
N GLY A 297 22.17 10.99 7.08
CA GLY A 297 22.17 12.06 8.07
C GLY A 297 22.42 11.55 9.49
N ASN A 298 22.35 12.48 10.45
CA ASN A 298 22.64 12.17 11.86
C ASN A 298 21.57 11.24 12.46
N HIS A 299 21.96 10.45 13.47
CA HIS A 299 21.02 9.67 14.26
C HIS A 299 20.21 10.59 15.18
N VAL A 300 18.91 10.36 15.26
CA VAL A 300 18.04 11.03 16.21
C VAL A 300 18.06 10.26 17.53
N LYS A 301 18.31 10.96 18.65
CA LYS A 301 18.36 10.32 19.97
C LYS A 301 16.95 9.89 20.40
N PHE A 302 16.82 8.61 20.77
CA PHE A 302 15.54 8.02 21.23
C PHE A 302 15.25 8.22 22.72
N TYR A 303 16.17 8.79 23.49
CA TYR A 303 16.01 9.05 24.93
C TYR A 303 15.67 10.51 25.22
N LYS A 304 15.02 10.75 26.36
CA LYS A 304 14.83 12.09 26.92
C LYS A 304 15.96 12.25 27.95
N HIS A 305 16.77 13.31 27.85
CA HIS A 305 17.60 13.72 28.98
C HIS A 305 16.69 14.15 30.13
#